data_AF-A0A9D9G6P0-F1
#
_entry.id   AF-A0A9D9G6P0-F1
#
_cell.length_a   1.000
_cell.length_b   1.000
_cell.length_c   1.000
_cell.angle_alpha   90.00
_cell.angle_beta   90.00
_cell.angle_gamma   90.00
#
_symmetry.space_group_name_H-M   'P 1'
#
loop_
_entity.id
_entity.type
_entity.pdbx_description
1 polymer ?
#
loop_
_entity_poly.entity_id
_entity_poly.type
_entity_poly.pdbx_seq_one_letter_code
_entity_poly.pdbx_strand_id
1 'polypeptide(L)'
;IIWTSAAIFLLSYALYAEVLRENAYLSRTIKVQDNQKVIDSGLYAVVRHPMYAASILMFLSMPLILGSLFSFVLMLAYLPLINIRMKNEEKVLESGLDGYADYKKKVKYRVFPFIW
;
A
#
# COMPACT_ATOMS: atom_id res chain seq x y z
N ILE A 1 0.20 -20.31 14.23
CA ILE A 1 -0.65 -19.49 13.34
C ILE A 1 -1.00 -18.16 14.02
N ILE A 2 -1.76 -18.16 15.13
CA ILE A 2 -2.20 -16.92 15.80
C ILE A 2 -1.03 -15.96 16.14
N TRP A 3 0.00 -16.43 16.85
CA TRP A 3 1.15 -15.58 17.22
C TRP A 3 1.91 -15.02 16.01
N THR A 4 2.10 -15.85 14.98
CA THR A 4 2.72 -15.42 13.73
C THR A 4 1.87 -14.35 13.02
N SER A 5 0.56 -14.55 12.93
CA SER A 5 -0.38 -13.59 12.34
C SER A 5 -0.44 -12.29 13.14
N ALA A 6 -0.38 -12.36 14.48
CA ALA A 6 -0.33 -11.20 15.35
C ALA A 6 0.98 -10.40 15.16
N ALA A 7 2.12 -11.08 15.04
CA ALA A 7 3.39 -10.42 14.75
C ALA A 7 3.36 -9.72 13.37
N ILE A 8 2.82 -10.39 12.34
CA ILE A 8 2.62 -9.80 11.01
C ILE A 8 1.72 -8.57 11.10
N PHE A 9 0.61 -8.65 11.84
CA PHE A 9 -0.32 -7.53 12.02
C PHE A 9 0.37 -6.33 12.65
N LEU A 10 1.12 -6.53 13.75
CA LEU A 10 1.83 -5.46 14.44
C LEU A 10 2.92 -4.83 13.56
N LEU A 11 3.69 -5.64 12.84
CA LEU A 11 4.67 -5.14 11.87
C LEU A 11 3.99 -4.33 10.77
N SER A 12 2.86 -4.81 10.24
CA SER A 12 2.10 -4.12 9.20
C SER A 12 1.56 -2.78 9.70
N TYR A 13 1.13 -2.74 10.96
CA TYR A 13 0.67 -1.51 11.60
C TYR A 13 1.83 -0.50 11.77
N ALA A 14 3.01 -0.95 12.18
CA ALA A 14 4.20 -0.11 12.26
C ALA A 14 4.61 0.44 10.88
N LEU A 15 4.60 -0.39 9.84
CA LEU A 15 4.84 0.05 8.46
C LEU A 15 3.80 1.06 8.01
N TYR A 16 2.52 0.85 8.33
CA TYR A 16 1.46 1.81 8.01
C TYR A 16 1.69 3.17 8.68
N ALA A 17 2.10 3.17 9.96
CA ALA A 17 2.44 4.38 10.69
C ALA A 17 3.66 5.09 10.10
N GLU A 18 4.68 4.35 9.68
CA GLU A 18 5.86 4.92 9.02
C GLU A 18 5.51 5.55 7.67
N VAL A 19 4.61 4.94 6.90
CA VAL A 19 4.12 5.52 5.64
C VAL A 19 3.37 6.83 5.90
N LEU A 20 2.56 6.91 6.96
CA LEU A 20 1.90 8.15 7.37
C LEU A 20 2.91 9.24 7.77
N ARG A 21 4.02 8.85 8.40
CA ARG A 21 5.10 9.76 8.79
C ARG A 21 5.87 10.28 7.56
N GLU A 22 6.13 9.43 6.59
CA GLU A 22 6.92 9.75 5.41
C GLU A 22 6.16 10.57 4.35
N ASN A 23 4.87 10.29 4.16
CA ASN A 23 4.07 10.94 3.12
C ASN A 23 2.94 11.81 3.68
N ALA A 24 3.19 13.11 3.78
CA ALA A 24 2.21 14.09 4.22
C ALA A 24 1.00 14.28 3.27
N TYR A 25 1.09 13.81 2.02
CA TYR A 25 0.03 13.95 1.01
C TYR A 25 -0.93 12.76 0.97
N LEU A 26 -0.87 11.85 1.94
CA LEU A 26 -1.77 10.72 2.02
C LEU A 26 -3.23 11.16 2.18
N SER A 27 -4.10 10.65 1.30
CA SER A 27 -5.52 10.98 1.26
C SER A 27 -6.33 9.72 0.99
N ARG A 28 -7.50 9.62 1.64
CA ARG A 28 -8.46 8.54 1.36
C ARG A 28 -9.14 8.68 0.00
N THR A 29 -9.15 9.89 -0.56
CA THR A 29 -9.68 10.16 -1.90
C THR A 29 -8.52 10.29 -2.87
N ILE A 30 -8.62 9.63 -4.03
CA ILE A 30 -7.63 9.74 -5.11
C ILE A 30 -7.77 11.13 -5.72
N LYS A 31 -6.83 12.02 -5.38
CA LYS A 31 -6.71 13.36 -5.94
C LYS A 31 -5.26 13.82 -5.83
N VAL A 32 -4.85 14.69 -6.74
CA VAL A 32 -3.62 15.45 -6.56
C VAL A 32 -3.93 16.65 -5.67
N GLN A 33 -3.08 16.88 -4.66
CA GLN A 33 -3.20 18.01 -3.75
C GLN A 33 -2.39 19.22 -4.27
N ASP A 34 -2.78 20.42 -3.87
CA ASP A 34 -2.05 21.63 -4.22
C ASP A 34 -0.63 21.57 -3.65
N ASN A 35 0.37 21.93 -4.47
CA ASN A 35 1.79 21.84 -4.14
C ASN A 35 2.29 20.43 -3.77
N GLN A 36 1.54 19.39 -4.13
CA GLN A 36 1.99 18.01 -3.93
C GLN A 36 3.30 17.75 -4.67
N LYS A 37 4.23 17.10 -3.97
CA LYS A 37 5.49 16.61 -4.55
C LYS A 37 5.51 15.10 -4.52
N VAL A 38 6.22 14.50 -5.47
CA VAL A 38 6.49 13.07 -5.44
C VAL A 38 7.42 12.78 -4.27
N ILE A 39 7.01 11.85 -3.41
CA ILE A 39 7.85 11.30 -2.35
C ILE A 39 8.51 10.04 -2.90
N ASP A 40 9.83 10.03 -2.96
CA ASP A 40 10.64 8.91 -3.49
C ASP A 40 11.75 8.44 -2.53
N SER A 41 11.63 8.81 -1.25
CA SER A 41 12.51 8.39 -0.16
C SER A 41 12.00 7.13 0.55
N GLY A 42 12.83 6.58 1.45
CA GLY A 42 12.40 5.56 2.43
C GLY A 42 11.66 4.38 1.80
N LEU A 43 10.42 4.13 2.24
CA LEU A 43 9.62 3.01 1.73
C LEU A 43 9.17 3.23 0.29
N TYR A 44 8.94 4.49 -0.09
CA TYR A 44 8.60 4.90 -1.45
C TYR A 44 9.76 4.74 -2.44
N ALA A 45 11.01 4.71 -1.97
CA ALA A 45 12.17 4.38 -2.81
C ALA A 45 12.17 2.91 -3.28
N VAL A 46 11.49 2.02 -2.56
CA VAL A 46 11.48 0.57 -2.81
C VAL A 46 10.23 0.14 -3.58
N VAL A 47 9.06 0.60 -3.15
CA VAL A 47 7.77 0.27 -3.76
C VAL A 47 6.91 1.53 -3.90
N ARG A 48 6.09 1.62 -4.95
CA ARG A 48 5.28 2.82 -5.20
C ARG A 48 4.15 3.01 -4.21
N HIS A 49 3.65 1.91 -3.65
CA HIS A 49 2.46 1.87 -2.80
C HIS A 49 2.71 1.14 -1.47
N PRO A 50 3.61 1.66 -0.61
CA PRO A 50 3.94 1.00 0.65
C PRO A 50 2.74 0.95 1.61
N MET A 51 1.82 1.93 1.55
CA MET A 51 0.58 1.88 2.32
C MET A 51 -0.28 0.67 1.98
N TYR A 52 -0.46 0.38 0.68
CA TYR A 52 -1.26 -0.78 0.26
C TYR A 52 -0.57 -2.10 0.59
N ALA A 53 0.77 -2.14 0.59
CA ALA A 53 1.52 -3.31 1.07
C ALA A 53 1.23 -3.59 2.55
N ALA A 54 1.35 -2.55 3.38
CA ALA A 54 1.03 -2.63 4.80
C ALA A 54 -0.45 -3.01 5.03
N SER A 55 -1.38 -2.41 4.29
CA SER A 55 -2.81 -2.70 4.45
C SER A 55 -3.17 -4.13 4.06
N ILE A 56 -2.59 -4.67 2.98
CA ILE A 56 -2.79 -6.07 2.57
C ILE A 56 -2.36 -7.02 3.69
N LEU A 57 -1.15 -6.85 4.23
CA LEU A 57 -0.64 -7.71 5.30
C LEU A 57 -1.48 -7.59 6.58
N MET A 58 -1.90 -6.38 6.92
CA MET A 58 -2.75 -6.10 8.08
C MET A 58 -4.14 -6.75 7.95
N PHE A 59 -4.81 -6.59 6.81
CA PHE A 59 -6.16 -7.14 6.62
C PHE A 59 -6.17 -8.66 6.44
N LEU A 60 -5.16 -9.24 5.79
CA LEU A 60 -5.07 -10.70 5.65
C LEU A 60 -4.70 -11.40 6.97
N SER A 61 -3.99 -10.73 7.88
CA SER A 61 -3.65 -11.32 9.18
C SER A 61 -4.82 -11.31 10.16
N MET A 62 -5.74 -10.35 10.09
CA MET A 62 -6.90 -10.22 10.99
C MET A 62 -7.75 -11.51 11.10
N PRO A 63 -8.26 -12.09 9.99
CA PRO A 63 -9.05 -13.33 10.08
C PRO A 63 -8.31 -14.51 10.70
N LEU A 64 -6.99 -14.60 10.47
CA LEU A 64 -6.15 -15.68 11.02
C LEU A 64 -5.93 -15.52 12.53
N ILE A 65 -5.84 -14.28 13.03
CA ILE A 65 -5.81 -13.99 14.47
C ILE A 65 -7.13 -14.41 15.12
N LEU A 66 -8.25 -14.15 14.46
CA LEU A 66 -9.59 -14.54 14.91
C LEU A 66 -9.89 -16.04 14.74
N GLY A 67 -8.97 -16.81 14.17
CA GLY A 67 -9.15 -18.25 13.94
C GLY A 67 -10.16 -18.61 12.84
N SER A 68 -10.58 -17.64 12.01
CA SER A 68 -11.60 -17.85 10.98
C SER A 68 -10.97 -18.01 9.59
N LEU A 69 -10.78 -19.27 9.18
CA LEU A 69 -10.30 -19.57 7.83
C LEU A 69 -11.32 -19.18 6.75
N PHE A 70 -12.61 -19.28 7.05
CA PHE A 70 -13.67 -18.84 6.14
C PHE A 70 -13.58 -17.33 5.87
N SER A 71 -13.43 -16.52 6.92
CA SER A 71 -13.22 -15.08 6.77
C SER A 71 -11.90 -14.75 6.08
N PHE A 72 -10.85 -15.56 6.25
CA PHE A 72 -9.59 -15.40 5.53
C PHE A 72 -9.78 -15.57 4.02
N VAL A 73 -10.49 -16.63 3.59
CA VAL A 73 -10.79 -16.87 2.18
C VAL A 73 -11.61 -15.72 1.59
N LEU A 74 -12.62 -15.23 2.31
CA LEU A 74 -13.38 -14.06 1.88
C LEU A 74 -12.50 -12.80 1.78
N MET A 75 -11.56 -12.62 2.69
CA MET A 75 -10.65 -11.49 2.70
C MET A 75 -9.69 -11.49 1.49
N LEU A 76 -9.45 -12.62 0.82
CA LEU A 76 -8.66 -12.64 -0.42
C LEU A 76 -9.29 -11.78 -1.54
N ALA A 77 -10.60 -11.54 -1.49
CA ALA A 77 -11.28 -10.61 -2.40
C ALA A 77 -10.80 -9.15 -2.24
N TYR A 78 -10.09 -8.81 -1.16
CA TYR A 78 -9.46 -7.51 -0.96
C TYR A 78 -8.33 -7.22 -1.97
N LEU A 79 -7.59 -8.26 -2.40
CA LEU A 79 -6.45 -8.12 -3.31
C LEU A 79 -6.83 -7.51 -4.67
N PRO A 80 -7.85 -8.00 -5.41
CA PRO A 80 -8.25 -7.39 -6.67
C PRO A 80 -8.80 -5.98 -6.49
N LEU A 81 -9.52 -5.69 -5.40
CA LEU A 81 -10.05 -4.35 -5.11
C LEU A 81 -8.92 -3.33 -4.97
N ILE A 82 -7.87 -3.67 -4.21
CA ILE A 82 -6.73 -2.77 -4.03
C ILE A 82 -5.91 -2.63 -5.32
N ASN A 83 -5.82 -3.67 -6.14
CA ASN A 83 -5.17 -3.60 -7.45
C ASN A 83 -5.88 -2.63 -8.40
N ILE A 84 -7.22 -2.68 -8.46
CA ILE A 84 -8.02 -1.73 -9.27
C ILE A 84 -7.80 -0.31 -8.75
N ARG A 85 -7.86 -0.13 -7.43
CA ARG A 85 -7.67 1.17 -6.79
C ARG A 85 -6.30 1.77 -7.09
N MET A 86 -5.23 0.98 -6.96
CA MET A 86 -3.86 1.41 -7.28
C MET A 86 -3.72 1.84 -8.74
N LYS A 87 -4.29 1.10 -9.69
CA LYS A 87 -4.24 1.46 -11.11
C LYS A 87 -4.93 2.80 -11.38
N ASN A 88 -6.08 3.03 -10.76
CA ASN A 88 -6.79 4.30 -10.87
C ASN A 88 -5.98 5.45 -10.25
N GLU A 89 -5.34 5.20 -9.11
CA GLU A 89 -4.48 6.18 -8.44
C GLU A 89 -3.24 6.51 -9.29
N GLU A 90 -2.53 5.52 -9.82
CA GLU A 90 -1.41 5.75 -10.74
C GLU A 90 -1.83 6.56 -11.95
N LYS A 91 -3.03 6.30 -12.52
CA LYS A 91 -3.53 7.07 -13.67
C LYS A 91 -3.75 8.55 -13.33
N VAL A 92 -4.33 8.83 -12.16
CA VAL A 92 -4.55 10.21 -11.71
C VAL A 92 -3.22 10.90 -11.43
N LEU A 93 -2.30 10.23 -10.73
CA LEU A 93 -0.97 10.77 -10.43
C LEU A 93 -0.13 11.01 -11.69
N GLU A 94 -0.14 10.10 -12.66
CA GLU A 94 0.55 10.31 -13.94
C GLU A 94 0.00 11.51 -14.72
N SER A 95 -1.30 11.76 -14.64
CA SER A 95 -1.94 12.87 -15.37
C SER A 95 -1.79 14.23 -14.69
N GLY A 96 -1.58 14.27 -13.38
CA GLY A 96 -1.72 15.50 -12.59
C GLY A 96 -0.56 15.81 -11.64
N LEU A 97 0.37 14.87 -11.41
CA LEU A 97 1.51 15.08 -10.53
C LEU A 97 2.81 15.08 -11.34
N ASP A 98 3.43 16.26 -11.43
CA ASP A 98 4.70 16.44 -12.11
C ASP A 98 5.79 15.55 -11.48
N GLY A 99 6.58 14.90 -12.34
CA GLY A 99 7.65 13.99 -11.95
C GLY A 99 7.21 12.56 -11.59
N TYR A 100 5.89 12.29 -11.49
CA TYR A 100 5.41 10.94 -11.14
C TYR A 100 5.75 9.89 -12.22
N ALA A 101 5.71 10.28 -13.49
CA ALA A 101 6.08 9.40 -14.60
C ALA A 101 7.55 8.95 -14.51
N ASP A 102 8.47 9.83 -14.10
CA ASP A 102 9.88 9.50 -13.93
C ASP A 102 10.13 8.68 -12.67
N TYR A 103 9.42 8.99 -11.58
CA TYR A 103 9.39 8.16 -10.39
C TYR A 103 8.94 6.72 -10.69
N LYS A 104 7.91 6.55 -11.52
CA LYS A 104 7.44 5.21 -11.92
C LYS A 104 8.48 4.41 -12.72
N LYS A 105 9.33 5.09 -13.49
CA LYS A 105 10.45 4.45 -14.20
C LYS A 105 11.55 4.02 -13.21
N LYS A 106 11.82 4.84 -12.19
CA LYS A 106 12.82 4.57 -11.14
C LYS A 106 12.39 3.43 -10.23
N VAL A 107 11.18 3.49 -9.68
CA VAL A 107 10.65 2.52 -8.72
C VAL A 107 9.71 1.57 -9.44
N LYS A 108 10.19 0.35 -9.76
CA LYS A 108 9.48 -0.60 -10.65
C LYS A 108 8.35 -1.37 -9.95
N TYR A 109 8.44 -1.59 -8.65
CA TYR A 109 7.50 -2.42 -7.89
C TYR A 109 6.29 -1.61 -7.41
N ARG A 110 5.08 -2.16 -7.52
CA ARG A 110 3.87 -1.53 -6.96
C ARG A 110 3.79 -1.71 -5.45
N VAL A 111 3.73 -2.97 -4.99
CA VAL A 111 3.37 -3.32 -3.61
C VAL A 111 4.42 -4.19 -2.95
N PHE A 112 4.80 -5.28 -3.61
CA PHE A 112 5.81 -6.21 -3.09
C PHE A 112 7.02 -6.20 -4.03
N PRO A 113 8.25 -6.13 -3.49
CA PRO A 113 9.44 -6.38 -4.29
C PRO A 113 9.32 -7.71 -5.02
N PHE A 114 9.81 -7.76 -6.27
CA PHE A 114 9.79 -8.94 -7.14
C PHE A 114 8.41 -9.38 -7.67
N ILE A 115 7.32 -8.69 -7.32
CA ILE A 115 5.97 -8.92 -7.86
C ILE A 115 5.52 -7.66 -8.61
N TRP A 116 5.20 -7.78 -9.90
CA TRP A 116 5.01 -6.65 -10.82
C TRP A 116 3.56 -6.17 -10.97
#